data_AF-W6YQA5-F1
#
_entry.id   AF-W6YQA5-F1
#
_cell.length_a   1.000
_cell.length_b   1.000
_cell.length_c   1.000
_cell.angle_alpha   90.00
_cell.angle_beta   90.00
_cell.angle_gamma   90.00
#
_symmetry.space_group_name_H-M   'P 1'
#
loop_
_entity.id
_entity.type
_entity.pdbx_description
1 polymer ?
#
loop_
_entity_poly.entity_id
_entity_poly.type
_entity_poly.pdbx_seq_one_letter_code
_entity_poly.pdbx_strand_id
1 'polypeptide(L)'
;MLTEQFVAAISASTKPNTGVLKDAGIFVHEFQPLAAQRQVLKKSATAPNGIAVSATHVFAAQSEKAVVHVYNREKGNQEALVPFPERIHSIALAAHDSMLLAGTESGRVLAWEISSGRLVSTSTSHLQPVTCIVVDPSSNFFLSGSSDAMIHVWALPSILSFSPDASRSPVHTLSTHRGPISSIACGHSSSSANIAVSISGDKSAIVWDYQNGQALRTYLLPEIPTAVTLDPADRAFFIAYADGSLQTIDFYDEMQKTTPVNVLRDSALSHRPIQPSPKTRFSADSQKLGGALSLSLSWDGTTLISGHASGKIASWDVAKSNYLSTPANLPGPVSNLQFLAPTGFPNAHEPTFTIQTIVKPKQDAGLASSGSGLVPPHYTLSMQLTGRLRSTHLSATKQGLARRNDFQEALTHPSFPTSMLEESLAELNSWGNQARASVAPAADFMALDTDDAGASGTTGNTLQAEIKELKKQLASLQRIQKVTFSQLSELREENDYFVAQEKKRAERAKTRAKRKTNGAKHSLDTADVEMNDGTDTASDLGLSDARADEKP
;
A
#
# COMPACT_ATOMS: atom_id res chain seq x y z
N MET A 1 19.22 4.67 -19.76
CA MET A 1 20.17 3.92 -18.92
C MET A 1 19.51 3.75 -17.57
N LEU A 2 19.65 2.59 -16.95
CA LEU A 2 19.12 2.36 -15.61
C LEU A 2 19.89 3.25 -14.62
N THR A 3 19.17 4.02 -13.82
CA THR A 3 19.77 4.86 -12.79
C THR A 3 19.22 4.46 -11.43
N GLU A 4 20.14 4.17 -10.52
CA GLU A 4 19.82 3.82 -9.14
C GLU A 4 20.30 4.94 -8.22
N GLN A 5 19.45 5.32 -7.27
CA GLN A 5 19.71 6.43 -6.36
C GLN A 5 19.44 5.99 -4.93
N PHE A 6 20.18 6.56 -3.99
CA PHE A 6 19.87 6.46 -2.57
C PHE A 6 19.87 7.84 -1.93
N VAL A 7 19.06 7.98 -0.89
CA VAL A 7 18.95 9.18 -0.08
C VAL A 7 19.59 8.91 1.28
N ALA A 8 20.47 9.82 1.71
CA ALA A 8 21.11 9.78 3.01
C ALA A 8 20.76 11.03 3.81
N ALA A 9 20.44 10.88 5.09
CA ALA A 9 20.15 12.01 5.98
C ALA A 9 21.00 11.96 7.24
N ILE A 10 21.25 13.13 7.83
CA ILE A 10 22.06 13.28 9.06
C ILE A 10 21.22 13.76 10.25
N SER A 11 21.60 13.35 11.46
CA SER A 11 20.92 13.74 12.70
C SER A 11 21.36 15.08 13.27
N ALA A 12 22.64 15.44 13.10
CA ALA A 12 23.16 16.74 13.50
C ALA A 12 24.37 17.11 12.62
N SER A 13 24.46 18.38 12.21
CA SER A 13 25.62 18.90 11.49
C SER A 13 26.78 19.13 12.46
N THR A 14 27.69 18.17 12.57
CA THR A 14 28.86 18.28 13.44
C THR A 14 30.00 19.00 12.71
N LYS A 15 29.97 20.34 12.79
CA LYS A 15 30.99 21.30 12.31
C LYS A 15 31.11 21.41 10.78
N PRO A 16 31.30 22.63 10.25
CA PRO A 16 31.54 22.82 8.83
C PRO A 16 32.93 22.29 8.48
N ASN A 17 33.00 21.08 7.90
CA ASN A 17 34.17 20.70 7.13
C ASN A 17 34.27 21.63 5.91
N THR A 18 35.48 22.09 5.60
CA THR A 18 35.78 23.00 4.50
C THR A 18 35.43 22.33 3.17
N GLY A 19 34.21 22.55 2.67
CA GLY A 19 33.73 21.99 1.40
C GLY A 19 32.24 21.65 1.37
N VAL A 20 31.58 21.53 2.53
CA VAL A 20 30.14 21.25 2.58
C VAL A 20 29.34 22.53 2.85
N LEU A 21 28.27 22.72 2.07
CA LEU A 21 27.34 23.85 2.23
C LEU A 21 26.80 23.89 3.66
N LYS A 22 26.89 25.08 4.28
CA LYS A 22 26.30 25.37 5.60
C LYS A 22 24.82 24.95 5.60
N ASP A 23 24.41 24.21 6.62
CA ASP A 23 23.06 23.66 6.83
C ASP A 23 22.63 22.50 5.91
N ALA A 24 23.54 21.79 5.23
CA ALA A 24 23.19 20.56 4.50
C ALA A 24 22.70 19.46 5.44
N GLY A 25 21.56 18.83 5.13
CA GLY A 25 20.92 17.82 6.00
C GLY A 25 20.54 16.51 5.31
N ILE A 26 20.13 16.56 4.04
CA ILE A 26 19.77 15.38 3.26
C ILE A 26 20.53 15.43 1.94
N PHE A 27 21.09 14.30 1.53
CA PHE A 27 21.93 14.14 0.36
C PHE A 27 21.32 13.07 -0.55
N VAL A 28 21.10 13.42 -1.81
CA VAL A 28 20.65 12.48 -2.84
C VAL A 28 21.87 12.09 -3.67
N HIS A 29 22.22 10.81 -3.62
CA HIS A 29 23.33 10.23 -4.34
C HIS A 29 22.80 9.34 -5.46
N GLU A 30 23.44 9.43 -6.61
CA GLU A 30 23.34 8.40 -7.64
C GLU A 30 24.38 7.34 -7.34
N PHE A 31 23.96 6.09 -7.38
CA PHE A 31 24.81 4.92 -7.13
C PHE A 31 25.30 4.31 -8.45
N GLN A 32 24.38 4.13 -9.40
CA GLN A 32 24.67 3.64 -10.75
C GLN A 32 24.05 4.58 -11.80
N PRO A 33 24.71 4.80 -12.95
CA PRO A 33 25.95 4.18 -13.42
C PRO A 33 27.25 4.78 -12.85
N LEU A 34 27.21 5.99 -12.29
CA LEU A 34 28.40 6.64 -11.71
C LEU A 34 28.07 7.22 -10.34
N ALA A 35 28.80 6.76 -9.33
CA ALA A 35 28.63 7.20 -7.95
C ALA A 35 28.93 8.71 -7.82
N ALA A 36 27.88 9.52 -7.64
CA ALA A 36 28.02 10.97 -7.51
C ALA A 36 26.91 11.57 -6.65
N GLN A 37 27.23 12.64 -5.93
CA GLN A 37 26.23 13.44 -5.22
C GLN A 37 25.49 14.32 -6.22
N ARG A 38 24.17 14.17 -6.31
CA ARG A 38 23.32 14.93 -7.25
C ARG A 38 22.70 16.16 -6.62
N GLN A 39 22.17 16.02 -5.41
CA GLN A 39 21.39 17.09 -4.78
C GLN A 39 21.63 17.13 -3.27
N VAL A 40 21.59 18.34 -2.71
CA VAL A 40 21.69 18.59 -1.27
C VAL A 40 20.52 19.43 -0.82
N LEU A 41 19.72 18.88 0.09
CA LEU A 41 18.61 19.58 0.72
C LEU A 41 19.09 20.16 2.06
N LYS A 42 18.83 21.45 2.23
CA LYS A 42 19.32 22.23 3.37
C LYS A 42 18.29 22.29 4.50
N LYS A 43 18.74 22.66 5.69
CA LYS A 43 17.96 22.90 6.90
C LYS A 43 17.20 21.66 7.39
N SER A 44 17.85 20.50 7.40
CA SER A 44 17.27 19.27 7.93
C SER A 44 18.20 18.60 8.94
N ALA A 45 17.63 18.09 10.02
CA ALA A 45 18.27 17.28 11.05
C ALA A 45 17.27 16.21 11.49
N THR A 46 17.47 14.97 11.03
CA THR A 46 16.50 13.88 11.20
C THR A 46 17.04 12.81 12.14
N ALA A 47 16.22 12.36 13.09
CA ALA A 47 16.49 11.14 13.86
C ALA A 47 16.40 9.88 12.96
N PRO A 48 16.88 8.71 13.40
CA PRO A 48 16.63 7.45 12.71
C PRO A 48 15.14 7.19 12.49
N ASN A 49 14.78 6.57 11.37
CA ASN A 49 13.41 6.36 10.88
C ASN A 49 12.61 7.65 10.59
N GLY A 50 13.28 8.80 10.53
CA GLY A 50 12.67 10.13 10.39
C GLY A 50 12.61 10.66 8.95
N ILE A 51 12.81 9.81 7.94
CA ILE A 51 12.73 10.19 6.52
C ILE A 51 11.75 9.28 5.78
N ALA A 52 10.98 9.87 4.86
CA ALA A 52 10.19 9.12 3.90
C ALA A 52 10.33 9.75 2.51
N VAL A 53 10.71 8.94 1.53
CA VAL A 53 11.00 9.42 0.17
C VAL A 53 9.98 8.89 -0.83
N SER A 54 9.37 9.81 -1.57
CA SER A 54 8.50 9.58 -2.71
C SER A 54 9.27 9.74 -4.03
N ALA A 55 8.66 9.33 -5.14
CA ALA A 55 9.12 9.70 -6.48
C ALA A 55 9.32 11.23 -6.65
N THR A 56 8.43 12.05 -6.10
CA THR A 56 8.44 13.51 -6.32
C THR A 56 8.95 14.31 -5.12
N HIS A 57 8.74 13.83 -3.90
CA HIS A 57 9.03 14.59 -2.67
C HIS A 57 9.86 13.81 -1.65
N VAL A 58 10.51 14.53 -0.74
CA VAL A 58 11.14 13.99 0.47
C VAL A 58 10.50 14.62 1.68
N PHE A 59 9.99 13.80 2.59
CA PHE A 59 9.46 14.20 3.89
C PHE A 59 10.51 13.92 4.95
N ALA A 60 10.76 14.90 5.83
CA ALA A 60 11.79 14.80 6.85
C ALA A 60 11.29 15.33 8.21
N ALA A 61 11.16 14.41 9.17
CA ALA A 61 10.79 14.73 10.55
C ALA A 61 12.02 15.26 11.32
N GLN A 62 11.91 16.47 11.86
CA GLN A 62 13.02 17.13 12.54
C GLN A 62 13.13 16.62 13.99
N SER A 63 14.34 16.22 14.42
CA SER A 63 14.53 15.54 15.72
C SER A 63 14.17 16.39 16.96
N GLU A 64 14.35 17.72 16.86
CA GLU A 64 14.13 18.65 17.99
C GLU A 64 12.87 19.50 17.86
N LYS A 65 12.21 19.45 16.71
CA LYS A 65 11.08 20.32 16.37
C LYS A 65 9.89 19.48 15.97
N ALA A 66 8.70 19.88 16.43
CA ALA A 66 7.42 19.30 16.01
C ALA A 66 7.05 19.74 14.58
N VAL A 67 7.95 19.51 13.62
CA VAL A 67 7.84 20.01 12.25
C VAL A 67 8.34 18.95 11.29
N VAL A 68 7.57 18.72 10.23
CA VAL A 68 8.01 17.97 9.05
C VAL A 68 8.35 18.95 7.94
N HIS A 69 9.58 18.85 7.43
CA HIS A 69 9.98 19.56 6.23
C HIS A 69 9.63 18.72 5.01
N VAL A 70 9.11 19.39 3.99
CA VAL A 70 8.80 18.78 2.71
C VAL A 70 9.62 19.42 1.62
N TYR A 71 10.40 18.60 0.93
CA TYR A 71 11.29 19.00 -0.13
C TYR A 71 10.81 18.43 -1.45
N ASN A 72 10.89 19.23 -2.50
CA ASN A 72 10.61 18.79 -3.86
C ASN A 72 11.92 18.24 -4.48
N ARG A 73 11.91 16.98 -4.95
CA ARG A 73 13.10 16.32 -5.49
C ARG A 73 13.52 16.88 -6.84
N GLU A 74 12.56 17.24 -7.68
CA GLU A 74 12.83 17.76 -9.02
C GLU A 74 13.42 19.17 -8.94
N LYS A 75 12.84 20.02 -8.10
CA LYS A 75 13.26 21.43 -7.95
C LYS A 75 14.41 21.60 -6.96
N GLY A 76 14.58 20.68 -6.01
CA GLY A 76 15.63 20.73 -4.98
C GLY A 76 15.46 21.80 -3.92
N ASN A 77 14.24 22.34 -3.78
CA ASN A 77 13.90 23.34 -2.81
C ASN A 77 12.98 22.79 -1.71
N GLN A 78 12.93 23.50 -0.58
CA GLN A 78 11.94 23.25 0.46
C GLN A 78 10.60 23.85 0.00
N GLU A 79 9.60 23.00 -0.23
CA GLU A 79 8.28 23.41 -0.69
C GLU A 79 7.39 23.82 0.48
N ALA A 80 7.40 23.01 1.55
CA ALA A 80 6.55 23.26 2.71
C ALA A 80 7.27 22.99 4.04
N LEU A 81 6.83 23.73 5.05
CA LEU A 81 7.11 23.49 6.46
C LEU A 81 5.77 23.21 7.13
N VAL A 82 5.61 22.02 7.68
CA VAL A 82 4.36 21.55 8.27
C VAL A 82 4.55 21.38 9.77
N PRO A 83 3.97 22.28 10.60
CA PRO A 83 3.99 22.12 12.04
C PRO A 83 2.96 21.07 12.46
N PHE A 84 3.35 20.26 13.44
CA PHE A 84 2.50 19.29 14.13
C PHE A 84 2.37 19.69 15.61
N PRO A 85 1.31 19.24 16.30
CA PRO A 85 1.11 19.59 17.71
C PRO A 85 2.16 18.97 18.63
N GLU A 86 2.76 17.86 18.21
CA GLU A 86 3.73 17.08 19.00
C GLU A 86 4.94 16.70 18.14
N ARG A 87 6.02 16.30 18.80
CA ARG A 87 7.23 15.82 18.12
C ARG A 87 6.94 14.52 17.37
N ILE A 88 7.54 14.40 16.18
CA ILE A 88 7.40 13.22 15.32
C ILE A 88 8.74 12.50 15.33
N HIS A 89 8.72 11.23 15.70
CA HIS A 89 9.91 10.39 15.80
C HIS A 89 10.13 9.53 14.55
N SER A 90 9.06 9.12 13.89
CA SER A 90 9.12 8.26 12.72
C SER A 90 8.10 8.67 11.66
N ILE A 91 8.44 8.47 10.39
CA ILE A 91 7.53 8.72 9.26
C ILE A 91 7.65 7.64 8.20
N ALA A 92 6.54 7.36 7.52
CA ALA A 92 6.49 6.42 6.40
C ALA A 92 5.44 6.87 5.37
N LEU A 93 5.63 6.51 4.10
CA LEU A 93 4.66 6.76 3.03
C LEU A 93 3.80 5.52 2.79
N ALA A 94 2.51 5.73 2.56
CA ALA A 94 1.53 4.69 2.28
C ALA A 94 0.65 5.05 1.07
N ALA A 95 -0.05 4.04 0.54
CA ALA A 95 -1.03 4.19 -0.55
C ALA A 95 -0.45 4.90 -1.78
N HIS A 96 0.68 4.38 -2.29
CA HIS A 96 1.39 4.94 -3.45
C HIS A 96 1.76 6.43 -3.28
N ASP A 97 2.43 6.76 -2.17
CA ASP A 97 2.90 8.11 -1.83
C ASP A 97 1.79 9.15 -1.61
N SER A 98 0.52 8.74 -1.46
CA SER A 98 -0.58 9.68 -1.20
C SER A 98 -0.77 10.02 0.27
N MET A 99 -0.32 9.14 1.17
CA MET A 99 -0.47 9.28 2.61
C MET A 99 0.89 9.30 3.28
N LEU A 100 1.09 10.24 4.20
CA LEU A 100 2.20 10.24 5.15
C LEU A 100 1.70 9.75 6.51
N LEU A 101 2.27 8.67 7.02
CA LEU A 101 2.10 8.22 8.40
C LEU A 101 3.20 8.85 9.25
N ALA A 102 2.84 9.38 10.42
CA ALA A 102 3.76 10.01 11.35
C ALA A 102 3.51 9.50 12.78
N GLY A 103 4.57 9.01 13.42
CA GLY A 103 4.56 8.50 14.78
C GLY A 103 4.89 9.61 15.78
N THR A 104 4.01 9.84 16.76
CA THR A 104 4.14 10.94 17.72
C THR A 104 4.85 10.52 19.01
N GLU A 105 5.29 11.53 19.77
CA GLU A 105 5.82 11.38 21.12
C GLU A 105 4.78 10.83 22.11
N SER A 106 3.49 11.15 21.94
CA SER A 106 2.39 10.63 22.79
C SER A 106 1.95 9.20 22.47
N GLY A 107 2.61 8.50 21.54
CA GLY A 107 2.25 7.12 21.19
C GLY A 107 1.04 7.01 20.24
N ARG A 108 0.73 8.08 19.49
CA ARG A 108 -0.29 8.09 18.43
C ARG A 108 0.37 7.96 17.07
N VAL A 109 -0.43 7.50 16.10
CA VAL A 109 -0.07 7.57 14.68
C VAL A 109 -1.00 8.58 14.01
N LEU A 110 -0.40 9.54 13.30
CA LEU A 110 -1.09 10.51 12.49
C LEU A 110 -1.00 10.07 11.03
N ALA A 111 -2.14 9.98 10.34
CA ALA A 111 -2.23 9.75 8.91
C ALA A 111 -2.59 11.07 8.23
N TRP A 112 -1.67 11.61 7.43
CA TRP A 112 -1.84 12.83 6.67
C TRP A 112 -1.97 12.51 5.19
N GLU A 113 -3.13 12.85 4.62
CA GLU A 113 -3.36 12.84 3.18
C GLU A 113 -2.71 14.06 2.53
N ILE A 114 -1.72 13.80 1.67
CA ILE A 114 -0.84 14.84 1.10
C ILE A 114 -1.61 15.71 0.08
N SER A 115 -2.55 15.12 -0.67
CA SER A 115 -3.32 15.78 -1.74
C SER A 115 -4.48 16.66 -1.25
N SER A 116 -5.09 16.30 -0.12
CA SER A 116 -6.27 16.98 0.44
C SER A 116 -5.94 17.82 1.69
N GLY A 117 -4.85 17.49 2.38
CA GLY A 117 -4.52 18.02 3.69
C GLY A 117 -5.36 17.42 4.82
N ARG A 118 -6.10 16.33 4.59
CA ARG A 118 -6.84 15.65 5.65
C ARG A 118 -5.86 15.02 6.63
N LEU A 119 -6.01 15.34 7.91
CA LEU A 119 -5.24 14.73 9.00
C LEU A 119 -6.16 13.87 9.85
N VAL A 120 -5.83 12.58 9.99
CA VAL A 120 -6.52 11.63 10.85
C VAL A 120 -5.58 11.17 11.95
N SER A 121 -6.02 11.21 13.20
CA SER A 121 -5.28 10.63 14.33
C SER A 121 -5.87 9.27 14.70
N THR A 122 -5.02 8.30 15.00
CA THR A 122 -5.44 7.07 15.68
C THR A 122 -5.72 7.34 17.16
N SER A 123 -6.31 6.35 17.84
CA SER A 123 -6.36 6.34 19.30
C SER A 123 -4.94 6.22 19.90
N THR A 124 -4.78 6.68 21.15
CA THR A 124 -3.58 6.45 21.96
C THR A 124 -3.44 4.95 22.22
N SER A 125 -2.54 4.30 21.49
CA SER A 125 -2.38 2.84 21.51
C SER A 125 -1.02 2.43 22.05
N HIS A 126 0.03 3.21 21.78
CA HIS A 126 1.32 3.06 22.43
C HIS A 126 1.38 3.93 23.70
N LEU A 127 2.12 3.46 24.70
CA LEU A 127 2.33 4.17 25.96
C LEU A 127 3.56 5.07 25.94
N GLN A 128 4.39 4.94 24.90
CA GLN A 128 5.64 5.67 24.70
C GLN A 128 5.80 6.09 23.23
N PRO A 129 6.80 6.94 22.90
CA PRO A 129 6.99 7.44 21.53
C PRO A 129 7.10 6.34 20.48
N VAL A 130 6.48 6.57 19.33
CA VAL A 130 6.53 5.65 18.18
C VAL A 130 7.86 5.82 17.44
N THR A 131 8.79 4.90 17.65
CA THR A 131 10.18 4.96 17.17
C THR A 131 10.34 4.58 15.70
N CYS A 132 9.42 3.80 15.14
CA CYS A 132 9.46 3.35 13.75
C CYS A 132 8.06 3.05 13.21
N ILE A 133 7.87 3.29 11.92
CA ILE A 133 6.67 2.92 11.17
C ILE A 133 7.13 2.29 9.86
N VAL A 134 6.52 1.18 9.47
CA VAL A 134 6.73 0.55 8.17
C VAL A 134 5.39 0.17 7.54
N VAL A 135 5.29 0.31 6.24
CA VAL A 135 4.07 0.04 5.47
C VAL A 135 4.27 -1.23 4.65
N ASP A 136 3.22 -2.04 4.57
CA ASP A 136 3.20 -3.23 3.72
C ASP A 136 3.25 -2.85 2.23
N PRO A 137 3.87 -3.65 1.34
CA PRO A 137 3.91 -3.35 -0.09
C PRO A 137 2.53 -3.20 -0.73
N SER A 138 1.50 -3.88 -0.19
CA SER A 138 0.14 -3.75 -0.69
C SER A 138 -0.60 -2.51 -0.15
N SER A 139 0.02 -1.75 0.77
CA SER A 139 -0.58 -0.61 1.49
C SER A 139 -1.89 -0.93 2.21
N ASN A 140 -2.18 -2.20 2.53
CA ASN A 140 -3.36 -2.56 3.30
C ASN A 140 -3.11 -2.49 4.81
N PHE A 141 -1.87 -2.81 5.22
CA PHE A 141 -1.44 -2.79 6.60
C PHE A 141 -0.22 -1.90 6.79
N PHE A 142 -0.05 -1.40 8.01
CA PHE A 142 1.21 -0.82 8.46
C PHE A 142 1.49 -1.24 9.90
N LEU A 143 2.76 -1.23 10.27
CA LEU A 143 3.23 -1.60 11.59
C LEU A 143 3.84 -0.36 12.26
N SER A 144 3.50 -0.13 13.52
CA SER A 144 4.12 0.90 14.35
C SER A 144 4.85 0.23 15.52
N GLY A 145 6.15 0.51 15.65
CA GLY A 145 6.96 0.09 16.80
C GLY A 145 7.23 1.26 17.74
N SER A 146 7.24 0.99 19.03
CA SER A 146 7.44 2.00 20.07
C SER A 146 8.53 1.61 21.05
N SER A 147 8.99 2.61 21.81
CA SER A 147 9.86 2.40 22.96
C SER A 147 9.20 1.56 24.07
N ASP A 148 7.87 1.39 24.05
CA ASP A 148 7.11 0.57 25.01
C ASP A 148 7.26 -0.96 24.80
N ALA A 149 8.15 -1.38 23.90
CA ALA A 149 8.39 -2.76 23.49
C ALA A 149 7.23 -3.44 22.74
N MET A 150 6.20 -2.69 22.34
CA MET A 150 5.05 -3.20 21.59
C MET A 150 5.10 -2.78 20.13
N ILE A 151 4.69 -3.71 19.25
CA ILE A 151 4.41 -3.40 17.85
C ILE A 151 2.91 -3.53 17.63
N HIS A 152 2.30 -2.50 17.08
CA HIS A 152 0.90 -2.54 16.68
C HIS A 152 0.78 -2.69 15.17
N VAL A 153 -0.12 -3.57 14.74
CA VAL A 153 -0.47 -3.77 13.33
C VAL A 153 -1.80 -3.09 13.06
N TRP A 154 -1.85 -2.27 12.02
CA TRP A 154 -3.01 -1.45 11.69
C TRP A 154 -3.52 -1.76 10.30
N ALA A 155 -4.84 -1.76 10.14
CA ALA A 155 -5.47 -1.76 8.82
C ALA A 155 -5.60 -0.32 8.33
N LEU A 156 -4.90 0.03 7.25
CA LEU A 156 -4.92 1.37 6.67
C LEU A 156 -6.35 1.79 6.23
N PRO A 157 -7.17 0.92 5.58
CA PRO A 157 -8.54 1.28 5.20
C PRO A 157 -9.43 1.66 6.40
N SER A 158 -9.26 0.98 7.54
CA SER A 158 -10.03 1.26 8.76
C SER A 158 -9.71 2.64 9.33
N ILE A 159 -8.45 3.07 9.23
CA ILE A 159 -8.02 4.40 9.71
C ILE A 159 -8.50 5.51 8.78
N LEU A 160 -8.43 5.29 7.47
CA LEU A 160 -8.80 6.29 6.47
C LEU A 160 -10.32 6.42 6.26
N SER A 161 -11.11 5.46 6.75
CA SER A 161 -12.57 5.49 6.67
C SER A 161 -13.15 6.82 7.16
N PHE A 162 -14.17 7.30 6.46
CA PHE A 162 -14.96 8.48 6.86
C PHE A 162 -16.06 8.13 7.87
N SER A 163 -16.30 6.83 8.11
CA SER A 163 -17.32 6.41 9.07
C SER A 163 -16.94 6.85 10.50
N PRO A 164 -17.86 7.51 11.23
CA PRO A 164 -17.61 7.88 12.63
C PRO A 164 -17.49 6.66 13.55
N ASP A 165 -18.11 5.53 13.18
CA ASP A 165 -18.11 4.29 13.96
C ASP A 165 -16.89 3.40 13.67
N ALA A 166 -16.04 3.76 12.70
CA ALA A 166 -14.83 3.00 12.42
C ALA A 166 -13.87 3.09 13.61
N SER A 167 -13.69 1.97 14.32
CA SER A 167 -12.73 1.87 15.41
C SER A 167 -11.31 2.05 14.85
N ARG A 168 -10.68 3.18 15.16
CA ARG A 168 -9.27 3.46 14.81
C ARG A 168 -8.32 2.81 15.81
N SER A 169 -8.51 1.51 16.04
CA SER A 169 -7.73 0.66 16.94
C SER A 169 -6.81 -0.27 16.15
N PRO A 170 -5.73 -0.77 16.75
CA PRO A 170 -4.87 -1.75 16.11
C PRO A 170 -5.62 -3.08 15.91
N VAL A 171 -5.29 -3.79 14.83
CA VAL A 171 -5.80 -5.13 14.50
C VAL A 171 -5.12 -6.17 15.39
N HIS A 172 -3.79 -6.07 15.52
CA HIS A 172 -2.98 -6.94 16.35
C HIS A 172 -1.98 -6.14 17.16
N THR A 173 -1.65 -6.66 18.35
CA THR A 173 -0.59 -6.15 19.21
C THR A 173 0.42 -7.28 19.42
N LEU A 174 1.66 -7.05 19.01
CA LEU A 174 2.76 -7.98 19.07
C LEU A 174 3.65 -7.61 20.27
N SER A 175 3.63 -8.45 21.31
CA SER A 175 4.17 -8.13 22.65
C SER A 175 5.30 -9.04 23.14
N THR A 176 6.06 -9.64 22.22
CA THR A 176 7.12 -10.60 22.60
C THR A 176 8.43 -9.93 23.00
N HIS A 177 8.72 -8.74 22.48
CA HIS A 177 9.91 -7.99 22.86
C HIS A 177 9.88 -7.59 24.34
N ARG A 178 11.06 -7.32 24.89
CA ARG A 178 11.29 -6.91 26.29
C ARG A 178 11.99 -5.56 26.41
N GLY A 179 12.36 -4.96 25.29
CA GLY A 179 13.02 -3.67 25.21
C GLY A 179 12.43 -2.78 24.12
N PRO A 180 12.90 -1.53 24.03
CA PRO A 180 12.41 -0.57 23.06
C PRO A 180 12.67 -1.04 21.63
N ILE A 181 11.69 -0.89 20.76
CA ILE A 181 11.84 -1.27 19.35
C ILE A 181 12.66 -0.20 18.64
N SER A 182 13.71 -0.63 17.96
CA SER A 182 14.65 0.24 17.26
C SER A 182 14.26 0.45 15.79
N SER A 183 13.89 -0.62 15.11
CA SER A 183 13.54 -0.61 13.69
C SER A 183 12.70 -1.82 13.32
N ILE A 184 11.91 -1.70 12.25
CA ILE A 184 11.08 -2.76 11.67
C ILE A 184 11.24 -2.70 10.15
N ALA A 185 11.38 -3.85 9.50
CA ALA A 185 11.30 -4.00 8.05
C ALA A 185 10.14 -4.94 7.67
N CYS A 186 9.42 -4.62 6.61
CA CYS A 186 8.38 -5.48 6.04
C CYS A 186 8.93 -6.19 4.80
N GLY A 187 8.50 -7.43 4.56
CA GLY A 187 8.83 -8.17 3.35
C GLY A 187 8.17 -7.56 2.12
N HIS A 188 8.66 -7.95 0.95
CA HIS A 188 8.29 -7.37 -0.33
C HIS A 188 7.13 -8.11 -1.02
N SER A 189 6.69 -9.23 -0.45
CA SER A 189 5.58 -10.03 -0.99
C SER A 189 4.22 -9.32 -0.81
N SER A 190 3.40 -9.30 -1.86
CA SER A 190 2.01 -8.85 -1.80
C SER A 190 1.03 -9.95 -1.37
N SER A 191 1.53 -11.15 -1.08
CA SER A 191 0.73 -12.29 -0.65
C SER A 191 0.33 -12.17 0.83
N SER A 192 -0.69 -12.92 1.24
CA SER A 192 -1.03 -13.12 2.66
C SER A 192 0.06 -13.83 3.48
N ALA A 193 1.13 -14.26 2.80
CA ALA A 193 2.26 -14.93 3.40
C ALA A 193 3.44 -13.98 3.69
N ASN A 194 3.21 -12.67 3.63
CA ASN A 194 4.26 -11.70 3.87
C ASN A 194 4.74 -11.75 5.33
N ILE A 195 5.96 -11.28 5.56
CA ILE A 195 6.63 -11.29 6.86
C ILE A 195 7.01 -9.88 7.28
N ALA A 196 7.19 -9.67 8.58
CA ALA A 196 7.85 -8.48 9.09
C ALA A 196 8.97 -8.89 10.05
N VAL A 197 10.09 -8.16 10.04
CA VAL A 197 11.20 -8.35 10.96
C VAL A 197 11.29 -7.14 11.85
N SER A 198 11.27 -7.35 13.16
CA SER A 198 11.47 -6.30 14.15
C SER A 198 12.73 -6.53 14.94
N ILE A 199 13.30 -5.43 15.40
CA ILE A 199 14.56 -5.41 16.13
C ILE A 199 14.40 -4.53 17.37
N SER A 200 14.92 -5.02 18.49
CA SER A 200 14.78 -4.35 19.79
C SER A 200 16.11 -4.14 20.51
N GLY A 201 16.13 -3.15 21.40
CA GLY A 201 17.25 -2.87 22.31
C GLY A 201 17.52 -3.98 23.33
N ASP A 202 16.62 -4.97 23.44
CA ASP A 202 16.83 -6.20 24.22
C ASP A 202 17.78 -7.22 23.55
N LYS A 203 18.41 -6.84 22.43
CA LYS A 203 19.29 -7.70 21.61
C LYS A 203 18.55 -8.88 20.96
N SER A 204 17.26 -8.73 20.67
CA SER A 204 16.50 -9.71 19.88
C SER A 204 16.06 -9.15 18.52
N ALA A 205 16.04 -10.03 17.52
CA ALA A 205 15.31 -9.82 16.28
C ALA A 205 14.22 -10.87 16.16
N ILE A 206 13.01 -10.46 15.81
CA ILE A 206 11.85 -11.35 15.73
C ILE A 206 11.22 -11.24 14.35
N VAL A 207 10.94 -12.38 13.74
CA VAL A 207 10.21 -12.49 12.47
C VAL A 207 8.76 -12.78 12.78
N TRP A 208 7.86 -12.07 12.10
CA TRP A 208 6.43 -12.07 12.35
C TRP A 208 5.66 -12.41 11.10
N ASP A 209 4.58 -13.15 11.29
CA ASP A 209 3.41 -13.09 10.43
C ASP A 209 2.50 -12.00 11.01
N TYR A 210 2.65 -10.79 10.49
CA TYR A 210 1.93 -9.63 11.02
C TYR A 210 0.43 -9.66 10.69
N GLN A 211 0.01 -10.42 9.67
CA GLN A 211 -1.41 -10.53 9.29
C GLN A 211 -2.17 -11.44 10.24
N ASN A 212 -1.53 -12.50 10.72
CA ASN A 212 -2.10 -13.41 11.72
C ASN A 212 -1.72 -13.05 13.16
N GLY A 213 -0.81 -12.09 13.34
CA GLY A 213 -0.33 -11.65 14.65
C GLY A 213 0.59 -12.66 15.36
N GLN A 214 1.28 -13.53 14.62
CA GLN A 214 2.08 -14.62 15.18
C GLN A 214 3.58 -14.36 15.05
N ALA A 215 4.33 -14.65 16.12
CA ALA A 215 5.79 -14.71 16.07
C ALA A 215 6.21 -16.01 15.38
N LEU A 216 6.95 -15.89 14.28
CA LEU A 216 7.46 -17.01 13.52
C LEU A 216 8.79 -17.48 14.07
N ARG A 217 9.72 -16.56 14.35
CA ARG A 217 11.08 -16.86 14.83
C ARG A 217 11.65 -15.77 15.71
N THR A 218 12.46 -16.19 16.69
CA THR A 218 13.21 -15.30 17.58
C THR A 218 14.70 -15.56 17.43
N TYR A 219 15.46 -14.51 17.13
CA TYR A 219 16.92 -14.53 17.02
C TYR A 219 17.55 -13.75 18.18
N LEU A 220 18.49 -14.37 18.88
CA LEU A 220 19.25 -13.76 19.97
C LEU A 220 20.56 -13.20 19.44
N LEU A 221 20.67 -11.87 19.43
CA LEU A 221 21.79 -11.16 18.84
C LEU A 221 22.90 -10.92 19.87
N PRO A 222 24.17 -10.85 19.44
CA PRO A 222 25.28 -10.63 20.37
C PRO A 222 25.31 -9.20 20.95
N GLU A 223 24.98 -8.20 20.13
CA GLU A 223 25.11 -6.78 20.46
C GLU A 223 23.79 -6.02 20.22
N ILE A 224 23.72 -4.77 20.69
CA ILE A 224 22.52 -3.94 20.52
C ILE A 224 22.36 -3.58 19.04
N PRO A 225 21.26 -4.02 18.41
CA PRO A 225 20.99 -3.73 17.02
C PRO A 225 20.35 -2.34 16.86
N THR A 226 20.65 -1.67 15.75
CA THR A 226 20.26 -0.26 15.51
C THR A 226 19.34 -0.11 14.29
N ALA A 227 19.62 -0.85 13.22
CA ALA A 227 18.83 -0.82 11.98
C ALA A 227 18.73 -2.21 11.35
N VAL A 228 17.67 -2.41 10.57
CA VAL A 228 17.38 -3.66 9.86
C VAL A 228 16.99 -3.37 8.41
N THR A 229 17.35 -4.27 7.51
CA THR A 229 16.83 -4.28 6.14
C THR A 229 16.64 -5.71 5.65
N LEU A 230 15.70 -5.91 4.73
CA LEU A 230 15.37 -7.21 4.14
C LEU A 230 15.96 -7.30 2.73
N ASP A 231 16.34 -8.51 2.33
CA ASP A 231 16.65 -8.82 0.93
C ASP A 231 15.41 -8.57 0.06
N PRO A 232 15.52 -8.08 -1.19
CA PRO A 232 14.35 -7.75 -2.00
C PRO A 232 13.52 -8.98 -2.39
N ALA A 233 14.10 -10.18 -2.24
CA ALA A 233 13.43 -11.47 -2.43
C ALA A 233 13.05 -12.15 -1.10
N ASP A 234 13.14 -11.44 0.03
CA ASP A 234 12.83 -11.93 1.38
C ASP A 234 13.56 -13.25 1.74
N ARG A 235 14.79 -13.45 1.25
CA ARG A 235 15.60 -14.66 1.52
C ARG A 235 16.41 -14.55 2.80
N ALA A 236 16.80 -13.33 3.16
CA ALA A 236 17.64 -13.01 4.29
C ALA A 236 17.30 -11.62 4.81
N PHE A 237 17.78 -11.30 6.00
CA PHE A 237 17.77 -9.95 6.54
C PHE A 237 19.14 -9.57 7.08
N PHE A 238 19.41 -8.28 7.05
CA PHE A 238 20.68 -7.68 7.44
C PHE A 238 20.47 -6.80 8.65
N ILE A 239 21.36 -6.92 9.62
CA ILE A 239 21.31 -6.18 10.88
C ILE A 239 22.55 -5.32 11.02
N ALA A 240 22.36 -4.09 11.48
CA ALA A 240 23.42 -3.21 11.92
C ALA A 240 23.48 -3.17 13.43
N TYR A 241 24.69 -3.12 13.97
CA TYR A 241 24.94 -3.02 15.40
C TYR A 241 25.54 -1.67 15.78
N ALA A 242 25.35 -1.31 17.05
CA ALA A 242 25.89 -0.10 17.63
C ALA A 242 27.43 -0.04 17.65
N ASP A 243 28.12 -1.17 17.51
CA ASP A 243 29.59 -1.24 17.40
C ASP A 243 30.12 -0.95 15.98
N GLY A 244 29.23 -0.92 14.98
CA GLY A 244 29.58 -0.71 13.57
C GLY A 244 29.71 -1.99 12.75
N SER A 245 29.59 -3.16 13.38
CA SER A 245 29.52 -4.44 12.69
C SER A 245 28.13 -4.67 12.09
N LEU A 246 28.10 -5.49 11.04
CA LEU A 246 26.90 -5.92 10.35
C LEU A 246 26.79 -7.44 10.45
N GLN A 247 25.57 -7.97 10.38
CA GLN A 247 25.34 -9.41 10.35
C GLN A 247 24.25 -9.77 9.36
N THR A 248 24.52 -10.80 8.55
CA THR A 248 23.52 -11.40 7.66
C THR A 248 22.88 -12.59 8.36
N ILE A 249 21.57 -12.71 8.25
CA ILE A 249 20.82 -13.86 8.74
C ILE A 249 19.95 -14.36 7.60
N ASP A 250 20.28 -15.54 7.10
CA ASP A 250 19.50 -16.22 6.07
C ASP A 250 18.31 -16.93 6.72
N PHE A 251 17.15 -16.84 6.08
CA PHE A 251 15.99 -17.63 6.51
C PHE A 251 16.12 -19.10 6.08
N TYR A 252 16.82 -19.35 4.97
CA TYR A 252 16.95 -20.64 4.32
C TYR A 252 18.37 -21.21 4.47
N ASP A 253 18.70 -21.71 5.66
CA ASP A 253 19.98 -22.38 5.93
C ASP A 253 20.03 -23.80 5.31
N GLU A 254 21.20 -24.45 5.32
CA GLU A 254 21.43 -25.83 4.87
C GLU A 254 20.41 -26.82 5.48
N MET A 255 19.95 -26.59 6.71
CA MET A 255 18.90 -27.42 7.32
C MET A 255 17.58 -27.37 6.54
N GLN A 256 17.19 -26.22 5.98
CA GLN A 256 15.97 -26.10 5.20
C GLN A 256 16.05 -26.77 3.83
N LYS A 257 17.26 -26.94 3.27
CA LYS A 257 17.45 -27.74 2.04
C LYS A 257 17.11 -29.21 2.24
N THR A 258 17.19 -29.71 3.48
CA THR A 258 16.94 -31.12 3.82
C THR A 258 15.50 -31.41 4.25
N THR A 259 14.73 -30.39 4.65
CA THR A 259 13.35 -30.55 5.14
C THR A 259 12.32 -30.04 4.12
N PRO A 260 11.25 -30.81 3.83
CA PRO A 260 10.21 -30.40 2.87
C PRO A 260 9.26 -29.31 3.42
N VAL A 261 9.38 -28.93 4.70
CA VAL A 261 8.53 -27.94 5.37
C VAL A 261 9.26 -26.61 5.44
N ASN A 262 8.53 -25.50 5.23
CA ASN A 262 9.09 -24.16 5.41
C ASN A 262 9.41 -23.94 6.90
N VAL A 263 10.70 -24.06 7.24
CA VAL A 263 11.24 -23.98 8.60
C VAL A 263 10.86 -22.67 9.29
N LEU A 264 10.68 -21.58 8.54
CA LEU A 264 10.25 -20.29 9.09
C LEU A 264 8.82 -20.33 9.64
N ARG A 265 7.92 -21.10 9.03
CA ARG A 265 6.49 -21.16 9.37
C ARG A 265 6.10 -22.35 10.23
N ASP A 266 7.08 -23.17 10.63
CA ASP A 266 6.83 -24.27 11.53
C ASP A 266 6.57 -23.75 12.95
N SER A 267 5.32 -23.85 13.41
CA SER A 267 4.92 -23.37 14.73
C SER A 267 5.61 -24.10 15.87
N ALA A 268 6.11 -25.33 15.66
CA ALA A 268 6.86 -26.06 16.68
C ALA A 268 8.20 -25.38 17.01
N LEU A 269 8.73 -24.61 16.06
CA LEU A 269 10.05 -24.00 16.17
C LEU A 269 10.01 -22.50 16.51
N SER A 270 8.82 -21.91 16.61
CA SER A 270 8.64 -20.48 16.92
C SER A 270 9.13 -20.12 18.33
N HIS A 271 8.96 -21.02 19.29
CA HIS A 271 9.35 -20.81 20.68
C HIS A 271 10.84 -21.05 20.95
N ARG A 272 11.57 -21.67 20.02
CA ARG A 272 13.00 -21.97 20.20
C ARG A 272 13.83 -20.80 19.67
N PRO A 273 14.47 -20.00 20.56
CA PRO A 273 15.34 -18.93 20.10
C PRO A 273 16.56 -19.50 19.36
N ILE A 274 16.96 -18.84 18.28
CA ILE A 274 18.15 -19.18 17.50
C ILE A 274 19.23 -18.15 17.79
N GLN A 275 20.43 -18.61 18.09
CA GLN A 275 21.59 -17.74 18.11
C GLN A 275 22.27 -17.79 16.74
N PRO A 276 22.36 -16.66 16.00
CA PRO A 276 22.99 -16.64 14.70
C PRO A 276 24.49 -16.87 14.86
N SER A 277 25.09 -17.57 13.90
CA SER A 277 26.51 -17.93 13.99
C SER A 277 27.39 -16.68 13.93
N PRO A 278 28.50 -16.62 14.69
CA PRO A 278 29.39 -15.46 14.66
C PRO A 278 30.09 -15.27 13.31
N LYS A 279 30.08 -16.28 12.43
CA LYS A 279 30.67 -16.21 11.09
C LYS A 279 29.89 -15.33 10.12
N THR A 280 28.60 -15.13 10.36
CA THR A 280 27.77 -14.27 9.49
C THR A 280 27.91 -12.79 9.82
N ARG A 281 28.69 -12.46 10.86
CA ARG A 281 29.01 -11.10 11.27
C ARG A 281 30.29 -10.63 10.59
N PHE A 282 30.26 -9.42 10.06
CA PHE A 282 31.37 -8.80 9.38
C PHE A 282 31.51 -7.33 9.80
N SER A 283 32.74 -6.85 9.87
CA SER A 283 33.07 -5.48 10.25
C SER A 283 34.27 -4.97 9.45
N ALA A 284 34.47 -3.65 9.46
CA ALA A 284 35.60 -2.99 8.84
C ALA A 284 36.35 -2.16 9.90
N ASP A 285 36.95 -2.86 10.88
CA ASP A 285 37.63 -2.23 12.01
C ASP A 285 38.75 -1.28 11.57
N SER A 286 39.38 -1.58 10.43
CA SER A 286 40.42 -0.75 9.82
C SER A 286 39.93 0.64 9.41
N GLN A 287 38.64 0.80 9.10
CA GLN A 287 38.07 2.05 8.56
C GLN A 287 37.54 3.01 9.64
N LYS A 288 37.55 2.58 10.92
CA LYS A 288 37.07 3.35 12.07
C LYS A 288 35.72 4.02 11.80
N LEU A 289 34.77 3.23 11.32
CA LEU A 289 33.45 3.73 10.89
C LEU A 289 32.60 4.20 12.08
N GLY A 290 32.81 3.63 13.28
CA GLY A 290 31.94 3.84 14.43
C GLY A 290 30.60 3.11 14.28
N GLY A 291 29.70 3.32 15.24
CA GLY A 291 28.41 2.62 15.27
C GLY A 291 27.59 2.78 14.00
N ALA A 292 27.02 1.68 13.50
CA ALA A 292 26.13 1.71 12.36
C ALA A 292 24.74 2.18 12.83
N LEU A 293 24.18 3.19 12.18
CA LEU A 293 22.92 3.82 12.56
C LEU A 293 21.79 3.52 11.57
N SER A 294 22.13 3.29 10.30
CA SER A 294 21.18 3.02 9.24
C SER A 294 21.72 2.00 8.24
N LEU A 295 20.81 1.30 7.59
CA LEU A 295 21.11 0.29 6.57
C LEU A 295 20.13 0.41 5.41
N SER A 296 20.65 0.17 4.20
CA SER A 296 19.82 0.03 3.01
C SER A 296 20.53 -0.85 2.00
N LEU A 297 19.75 -1.55 1.18
CA LEU A 297 20.25 -2.54 0.23
C LEU A 297 19.94 -2.08 -1.19
N SER A 298 20.87 -2.32 -2.11
CA SER A 298 20.64 -2.05 -3.54
C SER A 298 19.51 -2.91 -4.09
N TRP A 299 18.86 -2.43 -5.13
CA TRP A 299 17.67 -3.05 -5.70
C TRP A 299 17.95 -4.43 -6.32
N ASP A 300 19.19 -4.67 -6.75
CA ASP A 300 19.67 -5.98 -7.22
C ASP A 300 19.98 -6.97 -6.07
N GLY A 301 19.98 -6.50 -4.82
CA GLY A 301 20.29 -7.29 -3.62
C GLY A 301 21.76 -7.68 -3.47
N THR A 302 22.69 -7.09 -4.25
CA THR A 302 24.11 -7.51 -4.25
C THR A 302 24.98 -6.63 -3.36
N THR A 303 24.64 -5.35 -3.20
CA THR A 303 25.42 -4.39 -2.42
C THR A 303 24.62 -3.82 -1.27
N LEU A 304 25.16 -3.97 -0.07
CA LEU A 304 24.59 -3.39 1.15
C LEU A 304 25.30 -2.07 1.44
N ILE A 305 24.56 -1.04 1.85
CA ILE A 305 25.12 0.23 2.28
C ILE A 305 24.74 0.48 3.74
N SER A 306 25.73 0.87 4.55
CA SER A 306 25.55 1.27 5.94
C SER A 306 25.97 2.70 6.20
N GLY A 307 25.20 3.38 7.03
CA GLY A 307 25.44 4.74 7.48
C GLY A 307 25.94 4.72 8.91
N HIS A 308 27.08 5.35 9.16
CA HIS A 308 27.73 5.28 10.47
C HIS A 308 27.74 6.61 11.23
N ALA A 309 27.99 6.51 12.54
CA ALA A 309 28.12 7.65 13.44
C ALA A 309 29.28 8.59 13.07
N SER A 310 30.31 8.09 12.38
CA SER A 310 31.42 8.93 11.87
C SER A 310 31.03 9.85 10.70
N GLY A 311 29.85 9.65 10.11
CA GLY A 311 29.41 10.34 8.89
C GLY A 311 29.84 9.63 7.59
N LYS A 312 30.65 8.59 7.68
CA LYS A 312 31.00 7.75 6.52
C LYS A 312 29.82 6.85 6.15
N ILE A 313 29.60 6.73 4.84
CA ILE A 313 28.76 5.71 4.24
C ILE A 313 29.70 4.60 3.75
N ALA A 314 29.44 3.36 4.15
CA ALA A 314 30.22 2.18 3.74
C ALA A 314 29.38 1.26 2.85
N SER A 315 30.00 0.73 1.80
CA SER A 315 29.42 -0.25 0.88
C SER A 315 30.03 -1.63 1.15
N TRP A 316 29.20 -2.66 1.11
CA TRP A 316 29.54 -4.03 1.44
C TRP A 316 29.02 -4.97 0.35
N ASP A 317 29.80 -6.01 0.05
CA ASP A 317 29.40 -7.09 -0.84
C ASP A 317 28.60 -8.11 -0.03
N VAL A 318 27.34 -8.34 -0.41
CA VAL A 318 26.47 -9.31 0.28
C VAL A 318 27.00 -10.73 0.13
N ALA A 319 27.45 -11.11 -1.08
CA ALA A 319 27.86 -12.48 -1.38
C ALA A 319 29.15 -12.88 -0.65
N LYS A 320 30.08 -11.94 -0.49
CA LYS A 320 31.35 -12.16 0.23
C LYS A 320 31.31 -11.69 1.69
N SER A 321 30.25 -10.99 2.10
CA SER A 321 30.12 -10.36 3.42
C SER A 321 31.36 -9.53 3.80
N ASN A 322 31.89 -8.77 2.83
CA ASN A 322 33.13 -8.01 2.99
C ASN A 322 32.93 -6.54 2.63
N TYR A 323 33.78 -5.69 3.22
CA TYR A 323 33.82 -4.27 2.91
C TYR A 323 34.33 -4.02 1.49
N LEU A 324 33.61 -3.19 0.72
CA LEU A 324 33.98 -2.81 -0.64
C LEU A 324 34.65 -1.44 -0.67
N SER A 325 33.92 -0.39 -0.28
CA SER A 325 34.37 1.00 -0.42
C SER A 325 33.57 1.97 0.46
N THR A 326 34.04 3.21 0.59
CA THR A 326 33.27 4.32 1.17
C THR A 326 32.74 5.23 0.06
N PRO A 327 31.49 5.05 -0.43
CA PRO A 327 30.95 5.85 -1.52
C PRO A 327 30.84 7.35 -1.22
N ALA A 328 30.57 7.72 0.03
CA ALA A 328 30.45 9.12 0.42
C ALA A 328 30.82 9.34 1.90
N ASN A 329 31.22 10.57 2.22
CA ASN A 329 31.49 11.02 3.58
C ASN A 329 30.71 12.30 3.86
N LEU A 330 29.82 12.25 4.85
CA LEU A 330 28.88 13.30 5.22
C LEU A 330 29.40 14.09 6.43
N PRO A 331 28.97 15.36 6.63
CA PRO A 331 29.46 16.23 7.71
C PRO A 331 28.94 15.86 9.11
N GLY A 332 28.15 14.80 9.24
CA GLY A 332 27.57 14.37 10.50
C GLY A 332 27.08 12.92 10.47
N PRO A 333 26.63 12.39 11.61
CA PRO A 333 26.18 11.00 11.74
C PRO A 333 25.05 10.67 10.76
N VAL A 334 25.21 9.60 9.99
CA VAL A 334 24.23 9.20 8.97
C VAL A 334 23.08 8.44 9.62
N SER A 335 21.99 9.12 9.92
CA SER A 335 20.87 8.58 10.67
C SER A 335 19.88 7.79 9.82
N ASN A 336 19.75 8.11 8.52
CA ASN A 336 18.85 7.40 7.62
C ASN A 336 19.51 7.13 6.27
N LEU A 337 19.19 5.98 5.70
CA LEU A 337 19.55 5.58 4.35
C LEU A 337 18.36 4.88 3.71
N GLN A 338 18.03 5.27 2.47
CA GLN A 338 16.97 4.63 1.70
C GLN A 338 17.35 4.58 0.22
N PHE A 339 17.47 3.38 -0.33
CA PHE A 339 17.50 3.16 -1.78
C PHE A 339 16.12 3.45 -2.39
N LEU A 340 16.15 4.04 -3.57
CA LEU A 340 14.96 4.36 -4.35
C LEU A 340 14.77 3.34 -5.47
N ALA A 341 13.52 3.18 -5.90
CA ALA A 341 13.22 2.37 -7.07
C ALA A 341 14.01 2.91 -8.30
N PRO A 342 14.72 2.04 -9.04
CA PRO A 342 15.51 2.48 -10.17
C PRO A 342 14.63 3.02 -11.29
N THR A 343 15.13 4.05 -11.96
CA THR A 343 14.45 4.70 -13.08
C THR A 343 15.14 4.36 -14.40
N GLY A 344 14.41 4.51 -15.52
CA GLY A 344 14.96 4.27 -16.86
C GLY A 344 14.63 2.91 -17.48
N PHE A 345 13.67 2.16 -16.94
CA PHE A 345 13.11 0.99 -17.63
C PHE A 345 12.23 1.41 -18.82
N PRO A 346 12.39 0.78 -20.00
CA PRO A 346 11.60 1.12 -21.19
C PRO A 346 10.10 0.79 -21.05
N ASN A 347 9.74 -0.18 -20.19
CA ASN A 347 8.36 -0.60 -19.91
C ASN A 347 7.93 -0.27 -18.47
N ALA A 348 8.51 0.75 -17.85
CA ALA A 348 8.08 1.16 -16.50
C ALA A 348 6.60 1.55 -16.53
N HIS A 349 5.82 0.98 -15.61
CA HIS A 349 4.48 1.51 -15.34
C HIS A 349 4.65 2.88 -14.68
N GLU A 350 4.44 3.95 -15.44
CA GLU A 350 4.31 5.28 -14.86
C GLU A 350 3.13 5.27 -13.88
N PRO A 351 3.27 5.91 -12.71
CA PRO A 351 2.20 5.95 -11.74
C PRO A 351 0.96 6.58 -12.39
N THR A 352 -0.20 5.99 -12.10
CA THR A 352 -1.48 6.44 -12.66
C THR A 352 -1.77 7.91 -12.31
N PHE A 353 -1.28 8.35 -11.16
CA PHE A 353 -1.35 9.72 -10.72
C PHE A 353 -0.05 10.13 -10.02
N THR A 354 0.21 11.43 -10.02
CA THR A 354 1.23 12.06 -9.18
C THR A 354 0.61 13.19 -8.38
N ILE A 355 1.14 13.39 -7.17
CA ILE A 355 0.81 14.53 -6.33
C ILE A 355 1.98 15.50 -6.47
N GLN A 356 1.76 16.56 -7.24
CA GLN A 356 2.75 17.62 -7.42
C GLN A 356 2.61 18.73 -6.38
N THR A 357 1.39 18.97 -5.92
CA THR A 357 1.07 20.06 -4.98
C THR A 357 0.69 19.48 -3.64
N ILE A 358 1.39 19.91 -2.59
CA ILE A 358 1.17 19.43 -1.23
C ILE A 358 0.25 20.38 -0.49
N VAL A 359 -0.84 19.84 0.05
CA VAL A 359 -1.78 20.60 0.87
C VAL A 359 -1.44 20.38 2.35
N LYS A 360 -1.14 21.47 3.06
CA LYS A 360 -0.83 21.43 4.50
C LYS A 360 -2.00 20.79 5.28
N PRO A 361 -1.69 20.03 6.35
CA PRO A 361 -2.71 19.38 7.14
C PRO A 361 -3.67 20.40 7.76
N LYS A 362 -4.96 20.19 7.53
CA LYS A 362 -6.04 20.91 8.19
C LYS A 362 -6.47 20.06 9.38
N GLN A 363 -6.21 20.54 10.59
CA GLN A 363 -6.63 19.85 11.83
C GLN A 363 -8.16 19.82 11.98
N ASP A 364 -8.89 20.58 11.15
CA ASP A 364 -10.29 20.96 11.38
C ASP A 364 -11.21 20.63 10.18
N ALA A 365 -11.03 19.46 9.55
CA ALA A 365 -12.07 18.92 8.67
C ALA A 365 -13.15 18.27 9.56
N GLY A 366 -14.10 19.10 10.02
CA GLY A 366 -15.15 18.79 11.00
C GLY A 366 -15.66 17.35 11.00
N LEU A 367 -15.26 16.60 12.02
CA LEU A 367 -15.91 15.38 12.49
C LEU A 367 -17.11 15.68 13.40
N ALA A 368 -17.58 16.92 13.43
CA ALA A 368 -18.68 17.36 14.28
C ALA A 368 -19.74 18.13 13.48
N SER A 369 -20.41 17.47 12.54
CA SER A 369 -21.84 17.67 12.23
C SER A 369 -22.19 17.07 10.87
N SER A 370 -22.61 15.80 10.89
CA SER A 370 -23.68 15.24 10.07
C SER A 370 -23.64 13.73 10.24
N GLY A 371 -24.66 13.16 10.87
CA GLY A 371 -24.77 11.74 11.23
C GLY A 371 -24.97 10.79 10.05
N SER A 372 -24.17 10.92 9.01
CA SER A 372 -24.12 9.99 7.89
C SER A 372 -22.66 9.86 7.50
N GLY A 373 -22.15 8.64 7.34
CA GLY A 373 -20.77 8.32 6.99
C GLY A 373 -20.33 8.77 5.59
N LEU A 374 -20.69 9.99 5.20
CA LEU A 374 -20.40 10.61 3.92
C LEU A 374 -19.17 11.50 4.01
N VAL A 375 -18.44 11.57 2.90
CA VAL A 375 -17.28 12.45 2.70
C VAL A 375 -17.68 13.90 3.03
N PRO A 376 -16.88 14.65 3.82
CA PRO A 376 -17.20 16.04 4.17
C PRO A 376 -17.39 16.93 2.93
N PRO A 377 -18.32 17.90 2.94
CA PRO A 377 -18.62 18.75 1.78
C PRO A 377 -17.45 19.65 1.34
N HIS A 378 -16.47 19.88 2.21
CA HIS A 378 -15.26 20.65 1.91
C HIS A 378 -14.04 19.78 1.57
N TYR A 379 -14.23 18.48 1.39
CA TYR A 379 -13.17 17.57 0.96
C TYR A 379 -12.83 17.84 -0.51
N THR A 380 -11.57 18.22 -0.74
CA THR A 380 -11.05 18.53 -2.07
C THR A 380 -9.78 17.73 -2.29
N LEU A 381 -9.68 17.06 -3.44
CA LEU A 381 -8.53 16.24 -3.79
C LEU A 381 -7.91 16.80 -5.06
N SER A 382 -6.64 17.20 -4.96
CA SER A 382 -5.85 17.69 -6.09
C SER A 382 -4.85 16.62 -6.50
N MET A 383 -5.00 16.09 -7.72
CA MET A 383 -4.13 15.04 -8.26
C MET A 383 -3.95 15.24 -9.75
N GLN A 384 -2.72 15.02 -10.22
CA GLN A 384 -2.41 15.04 -11.65
C GLN A 384 -2.36 13.60 -12.16
N LEU A 385 -3.22 13.29 -13.13
CA LEU A 385 -3.17 12.01 -13.83
C LEU A 385 -2.03 12.04 -14.84
N THR A 386 -0.96 11.29 -14.55
CA THR A 386 0.26 11.23 -15.39
C THR A 386 0.25 10.06 -16.35
N GLY A 387 -0.62 9.08 -16.13
CA GLY A 387 -0.75 7.97 -17.07
C GLY A 387 -1.26 8.46 -18.43
N ARG A 388 -0.71 7.89 -19.51
CA ARG A 388 -1.46 7.80 -20.77
C ARG A 388 -2.76 7.07 -20.45
N LEU A 389 -3.83 7.82 -20.20
CA LEU A 389 -5.19 7.30 -20.29
C LEU A 389 -5.23 6.60 -21.65
N ARG A 390 -5.37 5.28 -21.67
CA ARG A 390 -5.34 4.49 -22.92
C ARG A 390 -6.52 4.95 -23.78
N SER A 391 -6.30 5.97 -24.60
CA SER A 391 -7.14 6.40 -25.70
C SER A 391 -7.27 5.20 -26.62
N THR A 392 -8.51 4.76 -26.82
CA THR A 392 -8.78 3.74 -27.83
C THR A 392 -8.60 4.39 -29.20
N HIS A 393 -7.60 3.94 -29.94
CA HIS A 393 -7.76 3.87 -31.39
C HIS A 393 -9.03 3.06 -31.65
N LEU A 394 -10.03 3.68 -32.29
CA LEU A 394 -11.18 2.98 -32.83
C LEU A 394 -10.68 1.94 -33.84
N SER A 395 -10.54 0.69 -33.41
CA SER A 395 -10.39 -0.43 -34.31
C SER A 395 -11.49 -1.42 -33.99
N ALA A 396 -12.40 -1.59 -34.94
CA ALA A 396 -13.68 -2.30 -34.82
C ALA A 396 -13.57 -3.82 -34.57
N THR A 397 -12.38 -4.34 -34.25
CA THR A 397 -12.10 -5.79 -34.26
C THR A 397 -11.54 -6.35 -32.95
N LYS A 398 -11.46 -5.59 -31.86
CA LYS A 398 -11.03 -6.12 -30.55
C LYS A 398 -12.04 -5.85 -29.44
N GLN A 399 -13.19 -6.53 -29.50
CA GLN A 399 -14.10 -6.71 -28.37
C GLN A 399 -13.53 -7.76 -27.40
N GLY A 400 -12.55 -7.37 -26.60
CA GLY A 400 -11.99 -8.28 -25.63
C GLY A 400 -10.91 -7.64 -24.79
N LEU A 401 -11.30 -6.74 -23.88
CA LEU A 401 -10.54 -6.36 -22.68
C LEU A 401 -11.51 -5.62 -21.75
N ALA A 402 -11.63 -6.12 -20.52
CA ALA A 402 -12.34 -5.61 -19.34
C ALA A 402 -13.27 -4.39 -19.55
N ARG A 403 -14.57 -4.58 -19.31
CA ARG A 403 -15.58 -3.52 -19.20
C ARG A 403 -15.00 -2.41 -18.32
N ARG A 404 -14.70 -1.24 -18.90
CA ARG A 404 -14.22 -0.07 -18.12
C ARG A 404 -15.40 0.46 -17.32
N ASN A 405 -15.12 1.01 -16.13
CA ASN A 405 -16.12 1.73 -15.36
C ASN A 405 -16.51 3.02 -16.11
N ASP A 406 -17.79 3.40 -16.07
CA ASP A 406 -18.34 4.56 -16.78
C ASP A 406 -17.55 5.86 -16.49
N PHE A 407 -17.04 5.99 -15.28
CA PHE A 407 -16.17 7.10 -14.87
C PHE A 407 -14.86 7.17 -15.66
N GLN A 408 -14.23 6.03 -15.95
CA GLN A 408 -13.01 5.97 -16.74
C GLN A 408 -13.28 6.30 -18.20
N GLU A 409 -14.44 5.88 -18.73
CA GLU A 409 -14.86 6.21 -20.08
C GLU A 409 -15.11 7.72 -20.24
N ALA A 410 -15.79 8.34 -19.26
CA ALA A 410 -16.03 9.78 -19.21
C ALA A 410 -14.76 10.63 -19.17
N LEU A 411 -13.69 10.16 -18.51
CA LEU A 411 -12.40 10.87 -18.48
C LEU A 411 -11.63 10.77 -19.79
N THR A 412 -11.92 9.78 -20.64
CA THR A 412 -11.18 9.53 -21.89
C THR A 412 -11.90 9.98 -23.15
N HIS A 413 -13.22 10.17 -23.08
CA HIS A 413 -14.04 10.54 -24.23
C HIS A 413 -14.17 12.08 -24.34
N PRO A 414 -14.19 12.66 -25.55
CA PRO A 414 -14.39 14.10 -25.74
C PRO A 414 -15.76 14.63 -25.28
N SER A 415 -16.71 13.73 -25.00
CA SER A 415 -18.03 14.02 -24.45
C SER A 415 -18.38 13.00 -23.37
N PHE A 416 -19.16 13.40 -22.36
CA PHE A 416 -19.66 12.46 -21.36
C PHE A 416 -20.48 11.33 -22.01
N PRO A 417 -20.41 10.08 -21.49
CA PRO A 417 -21.24 8.97 -21.96
C PRO A 417 -22.72 9.34 -21.85
N THR A 418 -23.52 8.93 -22.84
CA THR A 418 -24.96 9.26 -22.88
C THR A 418 -25.72 8.68 -21.69
N SER A 419 -25.32 7.51 -21.18
CA SER A 419 -25.90 6.92 -19.97
C SER A 419 -25.78 7.83 -18.75
N MET A 420 -24.61 8.46 -18.57
CA MET A 420 -24.34 9.37 -17.45
C MET A 420 -25.08 10.70 -17.61
N LEU A 421 -25.22 11.18 -18.84
CA LEU A 421 -26.05 12.34 -19.17
C LEU A 421 -27.55 12.07 -18.94
N GLU A 422 -28.02 10.88 -19.30
CA GLU A 422 -29.41 10.46 -19.08
C GLU A 422 -29.73 10.26 -17.60
N GLU A 423 -28.81 9.65 -16.84
CA GLU A 423 -28.96 9.48 -15.38
C GLU A 423 -28.94 10.83 -14.67
N SER A 424 -28.00 11.71 -15.00
CA SER A 424 -27.98 13.08 -14.44
C SER A 424 -29.20 13.91 -14.84
N LEU A 425 -29.71 13.78 -16.07
CA LEU A 425 -30.98 14.41 -16.49
C LEU A 425 -32.18 13.82 -15.74
N ALA A 426 -32.18 12.52 -15.45
CA ALA A 426 -33.22 11.88 -14.66
C ALA A 426 -33.19 12.36 -13.19
N GLU A 427 -32.01 12.49 -12.60
CA GLU A 427 -31.83 13.08 -11.27
C GLU A 427 -32.27 14.55 -11.23
N LEU A 428 -31.91 15.35 -12.23
CA LEU A 428 -32.28 16.75 -12.33
C LEU A 428 -33.80 16.93 -12.51
N ASN A 429 -34.45 16.05 -13.28
CA ASN A 429 -35.90 15.98 -13.37
C ASN A 429 -36.56 15.57 -12.04
N SER A 430 -35.91 14.73 -11.23
CA SER A 430 -36.41 14.35 -9.92
C SER A 430 -36.42 15.55 -8.94
N TRP A 431 -35.44 16.45 -9.04
CA TRP A 431 -35.39 17.69 -8.25
C TRP A 431 -36.54 18.64 -8.61
N GLY A 432 -36.90 18.74 -9.89
CA GLY A 432 -38.05 19.52 -10.34
C GLY A 432 -39.38 19.04 -9.75
N ASN A 433 -39.52 17.75 -9.48
CA ASN A 433 -40.71 17.17 -8.85
C ASN A 433 -40.72 17.32 -7.32
N GLN A 434 -39.57 17.30 -6.64
CA GLN A 434 -39.48 17.60 -5.21
C GLN A 434 -39.81 19.07 -4.91
N ALA A 435 -39.36 20.00 -5.76
CA ALA A 435 -39.67 21.43 -5.61
C ALA A 435 -41.17 21.75 -5.81
N ARG A 436 -41.90 20.95 -6.59
CA ARG A 436 -43.35 21.09 -6.77
C ARG A 436 -44.18 20.47 -5.65
N ALA A 437 -43.63 19.54 -4.88
CA ALA A 437 -44.32 18.93 -3.74
C ALA A 437 -44.30 19.81 -2.48
N SER A 438 -43.40 20.82 -2.40
CA SER A 438 -43.27 21.71 -1.23
C SER A 438 -43.98 23.06 -1.35
N VAL A 439 -44.73 23.30 -2.44
CA VAL A 439 -45.52 24.54 -2.60
C VAL A 439 -47.00 24.18 -2.67
N ALA A 440 -47.62 24.00 -1.49
CA ALA A 440 -49.06 24.20 -1.36
C ALA A 440 -49.35 25.70 -1.60
N PRO A 441 -50.37 26.09 -2.40
CA PRO A 441 -50.66 27.50 -2.60
C PRO A 441 -51.23 28.06 -1.31
N ALA A 442 -50.65 29.16 -0.84
CA ALA A 442 -51.23 29.99 0.20
C ALA A 442 -52.57 30.53 -0.32
N ALA A 443 -53.68 30.01 0.20
CA ALA A 443 -55.00 30.56 -0.04
C ALA A 443 -55.14 31.86 0.75
N ASP A 444 -55.54 32.90 0.03
CA ASP A 444 -55.77 34.27 0.51
C ASP A 444 -56.66 34.34 1.74
N PHE A 445 -56.22 35.19 2.67
CA PHE A 445 -56.87 35.56 3.90
C PHE A 445 -57.76 36.79 3.62
N MET A 446 -59.09 36.62 3.64
CA MET A 446 -60.14 37.59 4.03
C MET A 446 -61.46 37.40 3.25
N ALA A 447 -62.51 36.92 3.92
CA ALA A 447 -63.87 37.49 3.90
C ALA A 447 -64.78 36.74 4.89
N LEU A 448 -65.64 37.51 5.54
CA LEU A 448 -66.50 37.23 6.69
C LEU A 448 -67.87 36.65 6.27
N ASP A 449 -68.45 35.81 7.13
CA ASP A 449 -69.86 35.44 7.37
C ASP A 449 -70.80 35.03 6.21
N THR A 450 -71.40 33.84 6.32
CA THR A 450 -72.87 33.60 6.46
C THR A 450 -73.21 32.11 6.43
N ASP A 451 -74.39 31.80 6.99
CA ASP A 451 -74.89 30.52 7.45
C ASP A 451 -75.16 29.41 6.41
N ASP A 452 -75.16 28.18 6.94
CA ASP A 452 -76.04 27.03 6.69
C ASP A 452 -75.91 26.15 5.41
N ALA A 453 -76.00 24.84 5.70
CA ALA A 453 -76.41 23.71 4.86
C ALA A 453 -75.65 23.36 3.55
N GLY A 454 -74.76 22.36 3.66
CA GLY A 454 -74.70 21.23 2.73
C GLY A 454 -73.49 21.13 1.79
N ALA A 455 -72.53 20.23 2.09
CA ALA A 455 -71.71 19.53 1.08
C ALA A 455 -70.83 18.42 1.71
N SER A 456 -71.33 17.18 1.78
CA SER A 456 -70.56 15.97 2.11
C SER A 456 -69.69 15.46 0.94
N GLY A 457 -69.14 16.35 0.10
CA GLY A 457 -68.51 16.00 -1.18
C GLY A 457 -66.99 16.20 -1.29
N THR A 458 -66.35 16.92 -0.37
CA THR A 458 -64.95 17.36 -0.54
C THR A 458 -63.90 16.46 0.10
N THR A 459 -64.23 15.69 1.15
CA THR A 459 -63.30 14.73 1.78
C THR A 459 -63.18 13.41 1.02
N GLY A 460 -64.20 13.03 0.26
CA GLY A 460 -64.17 11.82 -0.57
C GLY A 460 -63.18 11.91 -1.74
N ASN A 461 -63.06 13.10 -2.36
CA ASN A 461 -62.19 13.30 -3.51
C ASN A 461 -60.70 13.38 -3.14
N THR A 462 -60.36 13.94 -1.97
CA THR A 462 -58.97 13.98 -1.48
C THR A 462 -58.50 12.59 -1.05
N LEU A 463 -59.32 11.84 -0.32
CA LEU A 463 -59.02 10.45 0.06
C LEU A 463 -58.95 9.51 -1.16
N GLN A 464 -59.80 9.70 -2.17
CA GLN A 464 -59.71 8.92 -3.41
C GLN A 464 -58.44 9.23 -4.21
N ALA A 465 -57.97 10.48 -4.20
CA ALA A 465 -56.71 10.86 -4.83
C ALA A 465 -55.51 10.24 -4.11
N GLU A 466 -55.49 10.24 -2.77
CA GLU A 466 -54.45 9.58 -1.96
C GLU A 466 -54.43 8.06 -2.18
N ILE A 467 -55.60 7.40 -2.21
CA ILE A 467 -55.70 5.96 -2.49
C ILE A 467 -55.18 5.64 -3.90
N LYS A 468 -55.43 6.52 -4.87
CA LYS A 468 -54.93 6.34 -6.25
C LYS A 468 -53.41 6.48 -6.31
N GLU A 469 -52.82 7.42 -5.57
CA GLU A 469 -51.37 7.61 -5.52
C GLU A 469 -50.68 6.47 -4.76
N LEU A 470 -51.24 6.03 -3.63
CA LEU A 470 -50.76 4.85 -2.89
C LEU A 470 -50.80 3.59 -3.75
N LYS A 471 -51.85 3.38 -4.55
CA LYS A 471 -51.92 2.25 -5.51
C LYS A 471 -50.84 2.34 -6.58
N LYS A 472 -50.48 3.54 -7.04
CA LYS A 472 -49.43 3.77 -8.02
C LYS A 472 -48.04 3.47 -7.42
N GLN A 473 -47.81 3.87 -6.17
CA GLN A 473 -46.59 3.56 -5.42
C GLN A 473 -46.45 2.06 -5.12
N LEU A 474 -47.55 1.37 -4.78
CA LEU A 474 -47.55 -0.08 -4.57
C LEU A 474 -47.23 -0.83 -5.88
N ALA A 475 -47.79 -0.37 -7.00
CA ALA A 475 -47.50 -0.92 -8.32
C ALA A 475 -46.04 -0.70 -8.77
N SER A 476 -45.42 0.45 -8.43
CA SER A 476 -44.01 0.69 -8.74
C SER A 476 -43.09 -0.16 -7.87
N LEU A 477 -43.38 -0.30 -6.57
CA LEU A 477 -42.63 -1.19 -5.67
C LEU A 477 -42.72 -2.66 -6.11
N GLN A 478 -43.89 -3.12 -6.55
CA GLN A 478 -44.05 -4.47 -7.09
C GLN A 478 -43.25 -4.70 -8.37
N ARG A 479 -43.07 -3.69 -9.23
CA ARG A 479 -42.21 -3.78 -10.41
C ARG A 479 -40.74 -3.87 -10.02
N ILE A 480 -40.30 -3.04 -9.08
CA ILE A 480 -38.93 -3.07 -8.55
C ILE A 480 -38.66 -4.45 -7.94
N GLN A 481 -39.57 -4.98 -7.12
CA GLN A 481 -39.43 -6.30 -6.51
C GLN A 481 -39.37 -7.44 -7.55
N LYS A 482 -40.10 -7.34 -8.66
CA LYS A 482 -40.00 -8.31 -9.75
C LYS A 482 -38.65 -8.26 -10.47
N VAL A 483 -38.12 -7.06 -10.72
CA VAL A 483 -36.82 -6.87 -11.36
C VAL A 483 -35.68 -7.32 -10.44
N THR A 484 -35.76 -7.03 -9.14
CA THR A 484 -34.76 -7.51 -8.18
C THR A 484 -34.81 -9.03 -8.04
N PHE A 485 -36.00 -9.63 -8.08
CA PHE A 485 -36.14 -11.08 -8.07
C PHE A 485 -35.59 -11.73 -9.34
N SER A 486 -35.78 -11.12 -10.52
CA SER A 486 -35.19 -11.63 -11.77
C SER A 486 -33.67 -11.52 -11.79
N GLN A 487 -33.11 -10.40 -11.32
CA GLN A 487 -31.65 -10.25 -11.18
C GLN A 487 -31.07 -11.26 -10.17
N LEU A 488 -31.77 -11.51 -9.06
CA LEU A 488 -31.37 -12.52 -8.08
C LEU A 488 -31.44 -13.94 -8.64
N SER A 489 -32.40 -14.27 -9.52
CA SER A 489 -32.43 -15.57 -10.19
C SER A 489 -31.29 -15.71 -11.20
N GLU A 490 -30.99 -14.68 -11.99
CA GLU A 490 -29.88 -14.70 -12.94
C GLU A 490 -28.53 -14.86 -12.22
N LEU A 491 -28.31 -14.12 -11.13
CA LEU A 491 -27.09 -14.26 -10.30
C LEU A 491 -26.96 -15.65 -9.66
N ARG A 492 -28.09 -16.30 -9.29
CA ARG A 492 -28.07 -17.66 -8.77
C ARG A 492 -27.68 -18.67 -9.85
N GLU A 493 -28.22 -18.53 -11.06
CA GLU A 493 -27.85 -19.39 -12.20
C GLU A 493 -26.38 -19.23 -12.58
N GLU A 494 -25.85 -18.00 -12.59
CA GLU A 494 -24.42 -17.75 -12.81
C GLU A 494 -23.56 -18.38 -11.71
N ASN A 495 -23.94 -18.23 -10.45
CA ASN A 495 -23.19 -18.80 -9.33
C ASN A 495 -23.20 -20.34 -9.37
N ASP A 496 -24.34 -20.95 -9.67
CA ASP A 496 -24.45 -22.41 -9.85
C ASP A 496 -23.59 -22.90 -11.02
N TYR A 497 -23.53 -22.14 -12.11
CA TYR A 497 -22.65 -22.41 -13.25
C TYR A 497 -21.15 -22.37 -12.84
N PHE A 498 -20.72 -21.35 -12.12
CA PHE A 498 -19.33 -21.24 -11.64
C PHE A 498 -18.97 -22.36 -10.66
N VAL A 499 -19.84 -22.67 -9.70
CA VAL A 499 -19.66 -23.77 -8.75
C VAL A 499 -19.56 -25.12 -9.47
N ALA A 500 -20.38 -25.34 -10.51
CA ALA A 500 -20.29 -26.55 -11.33
C ALA A 500 -18.96 -26.63 -12.11
N GLN A 501 -18.46 -25.49 -12.61
CA GLN A 501 -17.18 -25.42 -13.31
C GLN A 501 -16.00 -25.69 -12.37
N GLU A 502 -16.04 -25.16 -11.14
CA GLU A 502 -15.05 -25.44 -10.10
C GLU A 502 -15.06 -26.91 -9.67
N LYS A 503 -16.24 -27.51 -9.46
CA LYS A 503 -16.35 -28.96 -9.19
C LYS A 503 -15.74 -29.79 -10.31
N LYS A 504 -15.99 -29.45 -11.58
CA LYS A 504 -15.38 -30.14 -12.73
C LYS A 504 -13.85 -29.96 -12.76
N ARG A 505 -13.33 -28.78 -12.42
CA ARG A 505 -11.88 -28.54 -12.31
C ARG A 505 -11.25 -29.33 -11.17
N ALA A 506 -11.91 -29.39 -10.01
CA ALA A 506 -11.47 -30.16 -8.86
C ALA A 506 -11.43 -31.67 -9.16
N GLU A 507 -12.44 -32.21 -9.83
CA GLU A 507 -12.45 -33.63 -10.26
C GLU A 507 -11.36 -33.93 -11.31
N ARG A 508 -11.10 -33.02 -12.26
CA ARG A 508 -9.96 -33.13 -13.19
C ARG A 508 -8.62 -33.08 -12.46
N ALA A 509 -8.49 -32.25 -11.42
CA ALA A 509 -7.28 -32.19 -10.60
C ALA A 509 -7.08 -33.49 -9.79
N LYS A 510 -8.14 -34.03 -9.18
CA LYS A 510 -8.10 -35.31 -8.44
C LYS A 510 -7.74 -36.48 -9.34
N THR A 511 -8.34 -36.57 -10.53
CA THR A 511 -8.02 -37.63 -11.51
C THR A 511 -6.59 -37.53 -12.01
N ARG A 512 -6.07 -36.32 -12.25
CA ARG A 512 -4.66 -36.08 -12.59
C ARG A 512 -3.71 -36.45 -11.45
N ALA A 513 -4.07 -36.15 -10.20
CA ALA A 513 -3.33 -36.55 -9.02
C ALA A 513 -3.31 -38.09 -8.85
N LYS A 514 -4.46 -38.75 -9.03
CA LYS A 514 -4.57 -40.22 -8.97
C LYS A 514 -3.78 -40.92 -10.07
N ARG A 515 -3.71 -40.34 -11.28
CA ARG A 515 -2.85 -40.81 -12.37
C ARG A 515 -1.36 -40.65 -12.03
N LYS A 516 -0.95 -39.56 -11.40
CA LYS A 516 0.43 -39.38 -10.93
C LYS A 516 0.80 -40.38 -9.82
N THR A 517 -0.09 -40.65 -8.88
CA THR A 517 0.16 -41.64 -7.80
C THR A 517 0.18 -43.08 -8.31
N ASN A 518 -0.66 -43.41 -9.30
CA ASN A 518 -0.64 -44.75 -9.92
C ASN A 518 0.52 -44.92 -10.91
N GLY A 519 0.93 -43.86 -11.62
CA GLY A 519 2.14 -43.87 -12.46
C GLY A 519 3.42 -44.06 -11.65
N ALA A 520 3.47 -43.52 -10.42
CA ALA A 520 4.58 -43.75 -9.49
C ALA A 520 4.60 -45.16 -8.86
N LYS A 521 3.50 -45.92 -8.93
CA LYS A 521 3.45 -47.33 -8.51
C LYS A 521 3.77 -48.31 -9.63
N HIS A 522 3.76 -47.88 -10.89
CA HIS A 522 4.05 -48.73 -12.04
C HIS A 522 5.45 -48.51 -12.63
N SER A 523 6.24 -47.58 -12.12
CA SER A 523 7.60 -47.29 -12.61
C SER A 523 8.70 -48.10 -11.90
N LEU A 524 8.39 -49.31 -11.42
CA LEU A 524 9.36 -50.21 -10.79
C LEU A 524 9.46 -51.59 -11.42
N ASP A 525 8.77 -51.84 -12.55
CA ASP A 525 9.01 -53.04 -13.35
C ASP A 525 8.95 -52.70 -14.83
N THR A 526 9.88 -53.31 -15.57
CA THR A 526 10.07 -53.34 -17.03
C THR A 526 10.95 -52.25 -17.65
N ALA A 527 12.22 -52.64 -17.81
CA ALA A 527 13.15 -52.11 -18.80
C ALA A 527 12.87 -52.72 -20.20
N ASP A 528 13.21 -51.93 -21.21
CA ASP A 528 13.61 -52.27 -22.58
C ASP A 528 12.67 -53.07 -23.49
N VAL A 529 12.07 -52.40 -24.48
CA VAL A 529 12.04 -52.86 -25.89
C VAL A 529 11.99 -51.63 -26.82
N GLU A 530 13.08 -51.40 -27.56
CA GLU A 530 13.08 -50.62 -28.80
C GLU A 530 12.22 -51.32 -29.86
N MET A 531 11.41 -50.58 -30.63
CA MET A 531 11.21 -50.85 -32.05
C MET A 531 10.54 -49.67 -32.77
N ASN A 532 11.03 -49.51 -34.00
CA ASN A 532 10.79 -48.48 -35.00
C ASN A 532 9.46 -48.66 -35.76
N ASP A 533 9.04 -47.59 -36.45
CA ASP A 533 8.29 -47.51 -37.71
C ASP A 533 7.02 -46.65 -37.70
N GLY A 534 6.90 -45.82 -38.75
CA GLY A 534 5.61 -45.45 -39.33
C GLY A 534 5.30 -43.97 -39.41
N THR A 535 5.88 -43.31 -40.42
CA THR A 535 5.37 -42.09 -41.05
C THR A 535 3.89 -42.23 -41.45
N ASP A 536 3.10 -41.16 -41.32
CA ASP A 536 2.16 -40.78 -42.39
C ASP A 536 1.69 -39.31 -42.27
N THR A 537 1.90 -38.59 -43.37
CA THR A 537 1.41 -37.27 -43.74
C THR A 537 0.22 -37.42 -44.69
N ALA A 538 -0.90 -36.72 -44.47
CA ALA A 538 -1.89 -36.22 -45.47
C ALA A 538 -3.12 -35.73 -44.68
N SER A 539 -3.50 -34.45 -44.65
CA SER A 539 -4.17 -33.65 -45.69
C SER A 539 -5.55 -34.14 -46.13
N ASP A 540 -6.54 -33.28 -45.89
CA ASP A 540 -7.59 -32.83 -46.83
C ASP A 540 -9.06 -33.27 -46.62
N LEU A 541 -9.95 -32.43 -47.18
CA LEU A 541 -11.42 -32.44 -47.31
C LEU A 541 -12.16 -31.61 -46.22
N GLY A 542 -12.70 -30.41 -46.48
CA GLY A 542 -13.02 -29.76 -47.76
C GLY A 542 -14.34 -30.29 -48.33
N LEU A 543 -15.48 -29.75 -47.89
CA LEU A 543 -16.78 -29.86 -48.57
C LEU A 543 -17.50 -28.51 -48.52
N SER A 544 -17.41 -27.82 -49.65
CA SER A 544 -18.29 -26.77 -50.11
C SER A 544 -19.68 -27.33 -50.42
N ASP A 545 -20.74 -26.58 -50.13
CA ASP A 545 -21.95 -26.64 -50.96
C ASP A 545 -22.39 -25.22 -51.30
N ALA A 546 -22.45 -24.97 -52.60
CA ALA A 546 -22.80 -23.70 -53.21
C ALA A 546 -24.16 -23.87 -53.89
N ARG A 547 -25.07 -22.92 -53.67
CA ARG A 547 -26.15 -22.62 -54.62
C ARG A 547 -26.19 -21.12 -54.90
N ALA A 548 -25.64 -20.81 -56.07
CA ALA A 548 -26.06 -19.79 -57.03
C ALA A 548 -27.59 -19.70 -57.15
N ASP A 549 -28.25 -18.68 -57.69
CA ASP A 549 -27.95 -17.40 -58.35
C ASP A 549 -29.31 -16.69 -58.40
N GLU A 550 -29.37 -15.36 -58.35
CA GLU A 550 -30.10 -14.53 -59.33
C GLU A 550 -30.03 -13.05 -58.91
N LYS A 551 -29.39 -12.27 -59.79
CA LYS A 551 -29.39 -10.81 -59.89
C LYS A 551 -30.53 -10.36 -60.85
N PRO A 552 -30.79 -9.06 -61.06
CA PRO A 552 -30.09 -7.87 -60.54
C PRO A 552 -30.86 -7.01 -59.55
#